data_AF-A0A4U0P848-F1
#
_entry.id   AF-A0A4U0P848-F1
#
_cell.length_a   1.000
_cell.length_b   1.000
_cell.length_c   1.000
_cell.angle_alpha   90.00
_cell.angle_beta   90.00
_cell.angle_gamma   90.00
#
_symmetry.space_group_name_H-M   'P 1'
#
loop_
_entity.id
_entity.type
_entity.pdbx_description
1 polymer ?
#
loop_
_entity_poly.entity_id
_entity_poly.type
_entity_poly.pdbx_seq_one_letter_code
_entity_poly.pdbx_strand_id
1 'polypeptide(L)'
;MGWLINVARAKGSSTLVLENGDRVLKNHIAFAVLGYLIGLVFLFFIGLGFYFGWDLAPDKTWTSYIFPVLMLLPVLYGFIYITFYYYNHRVIYNSETITAYDAWGRAKTIRWKDFTLNSSNNSSPKPAV
;
A
#
# COMPACT_ATOMS: atom_id res chain seq x y z
N MET A 1 4.09 -25.04 -10.90
CA MET A 1 4.45 -23.61 -11.01
C MET A 1 3.71 -22.83 -12.10
N GLY A 2 3.43 -23.39 -13.28
CA GLY A 2 2.71 -22.67 -14.36
C GLY A 2 1.25 -22.29 -14.05
N TRP A 3 0.53 -23.07 -13.24
CA TRP A 3 -0.85 -22.76 -12.86
C TRP A 3 -0.95 -21.52 -11.95
N LEU A 4 -0.06 -21.38 -10.97
CA LEU A 4 0.03 -20.17 -10.12
C LEU A 4 0.36 -18.92 -10.93
N ILE A 5 1.24 -19.05 -11.94
CA ILE A 5 1.61 -17.94 -12.83
C ILE A 5 0.43 -17.57 -13.74
N ASN A 6 -0.30 -18.55 -14.28
CA ASN A 6 -1.49 -18.29 -15.11
C ASN A 6 -2.67 -17.75 -14.31
N VAL A 7 -2.87 -18.19 -13.07
CA VAL A 7 -3.87 -17.64 -12.15
C VAL A 7 -3.47 -16.22 -11.72
N ALA A 8 -2.18 -15.97 -11.46
CA ALA A 8 -1.66 -14.63 -11.20
C ALA A 8 -1.72 -13.70 -12.43
N ARG A 9 -1.60 -14.23 -13.64
CA ARG A 9 -1.74 -13.47 -14.90
C ARG A 9 -3.20 -13.18 -15.24
N ALA A 10 -4.10 -14.13 -15.00
CA ALA A 10 -5.54 -13.97 -15.17
C ALA A 10 -6.18 -13.08 -14.08
N LYS A 11 -5.65 -13.10 -12.85
CA LYS A 11 -6.04 -12.18 -11.75
C LYS A 11 -5.25 -10.87 -11.72
N GLY A 12 -4.08 -10.82 -12.36
CA GLY A 12 -3.19 -9.65 -12.43
C GLY A 12 -3.63 -8.61 -13.45
N SER A 13 -4.59 -8.96 -14.31
CA SER A 13 -5.27 -8.03 -15.21
C SER A 13 -6.63 -7.65 -14.64
N SER A 14 -6.67 -7.07 -13.44
CA SER A 14 -7.87 -6.38 -12.93
C SER A 14 -8.08 -5.04 -13.63
N THR A 15 -7.79 -4.98 -14.94
CA THR A 15 -8.11 -3.85 -15.81
C THR A 15 -9.60 -3.86 -16.06
N LEU A 16 -10.35 -3.10 -15.27
CA LEU A 16 -11.75 -2.81 -15.55
C LEU A 16 -11.81 -1.76 -16.64
N VAL A 17 -12.50 -2.04 -17.74
CA VAL A 17 -12.79 -1.05 -18.79
C VAL A 17 -14.09 -0.37 -18.41
N LEU A 18 -14.07 0.96 -18.22
CA LEU A 18 -15.28 1.75 -17.99
C LEU A 18 -16.08 1.93 -19.29
N GLU A 19 -17.34 2.35 -19.15
CA GLU A 19 -18.24 2.66 -20.29
C GLU A 19 -17.67 3.74 -21.23
N ASN A 20 -16.82 4.64 -20.72
CA ASN A 20 -16.14 5.67 -21.50
C ASN A 20 -14.85 5.18 -22.20
N GLY A 21 -14.50 3.90 -22.05
CA GLY A 21 -13.29 3.29 -22.65
C GLY A 21 -12.03 3.44 -21.80
N ASP A 22 -12.08 4.12 -20.66
CA ASP A 22 -10.94 4.25 -19.75
C ASP A 22 -10.64 2.90 -19.07
N ARG A 23 -9.36 2.65 -18.77
CA ARG A 23 -8.93 1.44 -18.08
C ARG A 23 -8.56 1.73 -16.63
N VAL A 24 -9.10 0.95 -15.70
CA VAL A 24 -8.84 1.05 -14.26
C VAL A 24 -8.04 -0.15 -13.80
N LEU A 25 -6.92 0.11 -13.14
CA LEU A 25 -6.17 -0.86 -12.37
C LEU A 25 -6.53 -0.73 -10.88
N LYS A 26 -7.03 -1.80 -10.27
CA LYS A 26 -7.30 -1.88 -8.83
C LYS A 26 -6.36 -2.88 -8.17
N ASN A 27 -5.99 -2.58 -6.92
CA ASN A 27 -5.17 -3.49 -6.14
C ASN A 27 -5.92 -4.81 -5.85
N HIS A 28 -5.20 -5.91 -5.77
CA HIS A 28 -5.78 -7.23 -5.52
C HIS A 28 -6.06 -7.42 -4.02
N ILE A 29 -7.22 -8.00 -3.69
CA ILE A 29 -7.67 -8.20 -2.29
C ILE A 29 -6.68 -9.02 -1.44
N ALA A 30 -5.93 -9.93 -2.07
CA ALA A 30 -4.92 -10.72 -1.37
C ALA A 30 -3.86 -9.86 -0.65
N PHE A 31 -3.51 -8.68 -1.18
CA PHE A 31 -2.57 -7.79 -0.50
C PHE A 31 -3.15 -7.21 0.79
N ALA A 32 -4.45 -6.90 0.80
CA ALA A 32 -5.13 -6.47 2.01
C ALA A 32 -5.17 -7.61 3.05
N VAL A 33 -5.52 -8.83 2.63
CA VAL A 33 -5.55 -10.02 3.51
C VAL A 33 -4.17 -10.30 4.11
N LEU A 34 -3.11 -10.26 3.31
CA LEU A 34 -1.73 -10.42 3.79
C LEU A 34 -1.36 -9.34 4.81
N GLY A 35 -1.74 -8.09 4.56
CA GLY A 35 -1.54 -6.99 5.50
C GLY A 35 -2.25 -7.21 6.84
N TYR A 36 -3.50 -7.70 6.81
CA TYR A 36 -4.23 -8.04 8.03
C TYR A 36 -3.58 -9.18 8.81
N LEU A 37 -3.14 -10.23 8.12
CA LEU A 37 -2.46 -11.37 8.76
C LEU A 37 -1.19 -10.92 9.49
N ILE A 38 -0.39 -10.06 8.87
CA ILE A 38 0.81 -9.49 9.50
C ILE A 38 0.43 -8.70 10.76
N GLY A 39 -0.57 -7.82 10.68
CA GLY A 39 -1.02 -7.06 11.84
C GLY A 39 -1.56 -7.94 12.98
N LEU A 40 -2.26 -9.04 12.67
CA LEU A 40 -2.71 -10.01 13.68
C LEU A 40 -1.53 -10.70 14.38
N VAL A 41 -0.46 -11.02 13.65
CA VAL A 41 0.78 -11.55 14.24
C VAL A 41 1.41 -10.53 15.20
N PHE A 42 1.44 -9.25 14.84
CA PHE A 42 1.91 -8.19 15.75
C PHE A 42 1.04 -8.09 17.01
N LEU A 43 -0.29 -8.10 16.87
CA LEU A 43 -1.20 -8.10 18.02
C LEU A 43 -0.99 -9.32 18.92
N PHE A 44 -0.73 -10.49 18.34
CA PHE A 44 -0.41 -11.69 19.10
C PHE A 44 0.85 -11.51 19.95
N PHE A 45 1.94 -10.99 19.39
CA PHE A 45 3.16 -10.74 20.15
C PHE A 45 3.00 -9.64 21.21
N ILE A 46 2.21 -8.60 20.93
CA ILE A 46 1.86 -7.58 21.92
C ILE A 46 1.10 -8.22 23.09
N GLY A 47 0.10 -9.04 22.81
CA GLY A 47 -0.65 -9.80 23.83
C GLY A 47 0.23 -10.77 24.61
N LEU A 48 1.16 -11.44 23.95
CA LEU A 48 2.15 -12.32 24.57
C LEU A 48 3.07 -11.55 25.53
N GLY A 49 3.49 -10.34 25.14
CA GLY A 49 4.25 -9.44 25.99
C GLY A 49 3.49 -9.07 27.27
N PHE A 50 2.19 -8.78 27.17
CA PHE A 50 1.35 -8.57 28.35
C PHE A 50 1.24 -9.81 29.23
N TYR A 51 1.10 -10.99 28.62
CA TYR A 51 1.03 -12.27 29.35
C TYR A 51 2.32 -12.57 30.13
N PHE A 52 3.49 -12.31 29.54
CA PHE A 52 4.80 -12.51 30.19
C PHE A 52 5.24 -11.35 31.08
N GLY A 53 4.42 -10.31 31.23
CA GLY A 53 4.68 -9.20 32.14
C GLY A 53 5.83 -8.30 31.69
N TRP A 54 5.86 -7.90 30.41
CA TRP A 54 6.79 -6.90 29.86
C TRP A 54 6.80 -5.65 30.76
N ASP A 55 7.80 -5.59 31.65
CA ASP A 55 8.03 -4.60 32.71
C ASP A 55 6.79 -3.99 33.39
N LEU A 56 6.19 -4.76 34.31
CA LEU A 56 5.45 -4.18 35.44
C LEU A 56 6.45 -3.93 36.58
N ALA A 57 7.25 -2.86 36.45
CA ALA A 57 7.97 -2.32 37.59
C ALA A 57 6.95 -2.02 38.71
N PRO A 58 7.21 -2.43 39.97
CA PRO A 58 6.23 -2.49 41.04
C PRO A 58 5.64 -1.13 41.47
N ASP A 59 6.15 -0.03 40.92
CA ASP A 59 5.94 1.35 41.37
C ASP A 59 5.43 2.32 40.28
N LYS A 60 5.02 1.85 39.09
CA LYS A 60 4.52 2.75 38.02
C LYS A 60 3.16 2.36 37.46
N THR A 61 2.13 3.01 37.98
CA THR A 61 0.72 2.79 37.61
C THR A 61 0.28 3.36 36.27
N TRP A 62 0.99 4.32 35.68
CA TRP A 62 0.53 5.04 34.48
C TRP A 62 1.29 4.66 33.20
N THR A 63 2.58 4.35 33.31
CA THR A 63 3.43 3.95 32.18
C THR A 63 3.06 2.56 31.64
N SER A 64 2.49 1.69 32.49
CA SER A 64 1.93 0.38 32.15
C SER A 64 0.73 0.45 31.21
N TYR A 65 -0.01 1.57 31.16
CA TYR A 65 -1.12 1.79 30.23
C TYR A 65 -0.70 2.54 28.96
N ILE A 66 0.30 3.42 29.05
CA ILE A 66 0.74 4.25 27.92
C ILE A 66 1.46 3.41 26.86
N PHE A 67 2.34 2.50 27.29
CA PHE A 67 3.08 1.63 26.38
C PHE A 67 2.17 0.76 25.47
N PRO A 68 1.16 0.02 25.99
CA PRO A 68 0.18 -0.69 25.15
C PRO A 68 -0.48 0.20 24.12
N VAL A 69 -0.94 1.37 24.56
CA VAL A 69 -1.69 2.30 23.72
C VAL A 69 -0.80 2.82 22.59
N LEU A 70 0.45 3.19 22.90
CA LEU A 70 1.43 3.61 21.90
C LEU A 70 1.77 2.50 20.90
N MET A 71 1.80 1.23 21.33
CA MET A 71 2.03 0.09 20.43
C MET A 71 0.80 -0.25 19.57
N LEU A 72 -0.41 -0.04 20.09
CA LEU A 72 -1.66 -0.32 19.37
C LEU A 72 -1.98 0.74 18.31
N LEU A 73 -1.66 2.01 18.54
CA LEU A 73 -1.90 3.10 17.59
C LEU A 73 -1.34 2.84 16.18
N PRO A 74 -0.06 2.46 15.97
CA PRO A 74 0.47 2.20 14.64
C PRO A 74 -0.16 0.96 14.00
N VAL A 75 -0.52 -0.06 14.77
CA VAL A 75 -1.20 -1.26 14.27
C VAL A 75 -2.61 -0.89 13.77
N LEU A 76 -3.36 -0.14 14.56
CA LEU A 76 -4.69 0.36 14.19
C LEU A 76 -4.62 1.26 12.96
N TYR A 77 -3.67 2.21 12.95
CA TYR A 77 -3.44 3.08 11.80
C TYR A 77 -3.08 2.27 10.55
N GLY A 78 -2.24 1.24 10.69
CA GLY A 78 -1.89 0.32 9.60
C GLY A 78 -3.12 -0.39 9.03
N PHE A 79 -4.00 -0.92 9.88
CA PHE A 79 -5.25 -1.54 9.41
C PHE A 79 -6.17 -0.56 8.70
N ILE A 80 -6.36 0.65 9.26
CA ILE A 80 -7.13 1.71 8.60
C ILE A 80 -6.50 2.02 7.24
N TYR A 81 -5.20 2.27 7.18
CA TYR A 81 -4.51 2.58 5.94
C TYR A 81 -4.67 1.48 4.89
N ILE A 82 -4.49 0.21 5.25
CA ILE A 82 -4.67 -0.93 4.34
C ILE A 82 -6.11 -1.00 3.83
N THR A 83 -7.10 -0.78 4.72
CA THR A 83 -8.53 -0.75 4.36
C THR A 83 -8.78 0.32 3.30
N PHE A 84 -8.41 1.57 3.62
CA PHE A 84 -8.61 2.73 2.75
C PHE A 84 -7.85 2.59 1.44
N TYR A 85 -6.63 2.06 1.49
CA TYR A 85 -5.84 1.76 0.31
C TYR A 85 -6.55 0.75 -0.59
N TYR A 86 -7.09 -0.34 -0.05
CA TYR A 86 -7.80 -1.33 -0.87
C TYR A 86 -9.06 -0.77 -1.56
N TYR A 87 -9.85 0.05 -0.86
CA TYR A 87 -11.09 0.59 -1.42
C TYR A 87 -10.87 1.77 -2.36
N ASN A 88 -9.95 2.68 -2.01
CA ASN A 88 -9.82 3.96 -2.71
C ASN A 88 -8.70 3.96 -3.75
N HIS A 89 -7.61 3.20 -3.51
CA HIS A 89 -6.46 3.19 -4.40
C HIS A 89 -6.82 2.55 -5.73
N ARG A 90 -6.72 3.35 -6.79
CA ARG A 90 -6.94 2.93 -8.16
C ARG A 90 -6.10 3.78 -9.09
N VAL A 91 -5.71 3.20 -10.22
CA VAL A 91 -5.05 3.93 -11.30
C VAL A 91 -5.97 3.88 -12.50
N ILE A 92 -6.32 5.04 -13.03
CA ILE A 92 -7.13 5.20 -14.25
C ILE A 92 -6.20 5.69 -15.33
N TYR A 93 -6.19 5.03 -16.49
CA TYR A 93 -5.36 5.45 -17.60
C TYR A 93 -6.12 5.38 -18.91
N ASN A 94 -5.80 6.33 -19.80
CA ASN A 94 -6.29 6.38 -21.16
C ASN A 94 -5.13 6.73 -22.11
N SER A 95 -5.44 7.01 -23.38
CA SER A 95 -4.43 7.31 -24.40
C SER A 95 -3.63 8.59 -24.13
N GLU A 96 -4.11 9.48 -23.26
CA GLU A 96 -3.53 10.81 -23.04
C GLU A 96 -2.94 11.00 -21.65
N THR A 97 -3.57 10.40 -20.63
CA THR A 97 -3.26 10.65 -19.23
C THR A 97 -3.22 9.36 -18.40
N ILE A 98 -2.48 9.44 -17.29
CA ILE A 98 -2.51 8.49 -16.19
C ILE A 98 -2.87 9.23 -14.91
N THR A 99 -3.91 8.77 -14.21
CA THR A 99 -4.39 9.33 -12.96
C THR A 99 -4.33 8.28 -11.86
N ALA A 100 -3.54 8.53 -10.82
CA ALA A 100 -3.44 7.68 -9.64
C ALA A 100 -4.20 8.31 -8.48
N TYR A 101 -5.06 7.52 -7.83
CA TYR A 101 -5.77 7.89 -6.61
C TYR A 101 -5.08 7.24 -5.42
N ASP A 102 -4.76 7.98 -4.36
CA ASP A 102 -4.18 7.44 -3.14
C ASP A 102 -5.24 6.78 -2.22
N ALA A 103 -4.79 6.24 -1.06
CA ALA A 103 -5.68 5.65 -0.06
C ALA A 103 -6.74 6.63 0.48
N TRP A 104 -6.45 7.93 0.42
CA TRP A 104 -7.32 8.99 0.94
C TRP A 104 -8.16 9.66 -0.16
N GLY A 105 -8.15 9.08 -1.37
CA GLY A 105 -8.92 9.57 -2.52
C GLY A 105 -8.30 10.78 -3.22
N ARG A 106 -7.10 11.23 -2.84
CA ARG A 106 -6.40 12.31 -3.56
C ARG A 106 -5.90 11.79 -4.89
N ALA A 107 -6.13 12.56 -5.95
CA ALA A 107 -5.70 12.20 -7.29
C ALA A 107 -4.43 12.96 -7.70
N LYS A 108 -3.53 12.29 -8.41
CA LYS A 108 -2.45 12.90 -9.19
C LYS A 108 -2.54 12.44 -10.63
N THR A 109 -2.54 13.38 -11.56
CA THR A 109 -2.65 13.12 -13.00
C THR A 109 -1.39 13.60 -13.72
N ILE A 110 -0.88 12.78 -14.63
CA ILE A 110 0.26 13.10 -15.49
C ILE A 110 -0.15 12.79 -16.94
N ARG A 111 0.33 13.58 -17.90
CA ARG A 111 0.15 13.30 -19.34
C ARG A 111 1.29 12.41 -19.81
N TRP A 112 1.00 11.45 -20.69
CA TRP A 112 2.05 10.59 -21.26
C TRP A 112 3.15 11.38 -21.98
N LYS A 113 2.80 12.52 -22.59
CA LYS A 113 3.73 13.42 -23.27
C LYS A 113 4.81 14.01 -22.34
N ASP A 114 4.53 14.09 -21.04
CA ASP A 114 5.47 14.64 -20.06
C ASP A 114 6.55 13.62 -19.66
N PHE A 115 6.33 12.32 -19.91
CA PHE A 115 7.33 11.26 -19.67
C PHE A 115 8.43 11.22 -20.74
N THR A 116 8.07 11.45 -22.01
CA THR A 116 9.00 11.29 -23.13
C THR A 116 10.10 12.36 -23.17
N LEU A 117 9.79 13.59 -22.77
CA LEU A 117 10.74 14.72 -22.75
C LEU A 117 11.89 14.56 -21.75
N ASN A 118 11.68 13.81 -20.66
CA ASN A 118 12.72 13.59 -19.64
C ASN A 118 13.63 12.38 -19.91
N SER A 119 13.23 11.47 -20.79
CA SER A 119 14.03 10.27 -21.11
C SER A 119 15.22 10.53 -22.05
N SER A 120 15.17 11.62 -22.84
CA SER A 120 16.22 11.96 -23.82
C SER A 120 17.41 12.72 -23.24
N ASN A 121 17.35 13.21 -22.00
CA ASN A 121 18.40 14.06 -21.42
C ASN A 121 19.50 13.32 -20.64
N ASN A 122 19.42 11.98 -20.51
CA ASN A 122 20.34 11.20 -19.68
C ASN A 122 21.36 10.34 -20.46
N SER A 123 21.54 10.53 -21.77
CA SER A 123 22.43 9.65 -22.57
C SER A 123 23.44 10.34 -23.51
N SER A 124 23.69 11.64 -23.38
CA SER A 124 24.74 12.30 -24.17
C SER A 124 25.98 12.59 -23.32
N PRO A 125 27.06 11.78 -23.37
CA PRO A 125 28.35 12.24 -22.88
C PRO A 125 28.82 13.39 -23.78
N LYS A 126 29.11 14.55 -23.17
CA LYS A 126 29.76 15.67 -23.87
C LYS A 126 31.10 15.19 -24.44
N PRO A 127 31.44 15.46 -25.71
CA PRO A 127 32.80 15.30 -26.16
C PRO A 127 33.68 16.28 -25.37
N ALA A 128 34.70 15.73 -24.70
CA ALA A 128 35.74 16.55 -24.07
C ALA A 128 36.48 17.31 -25.17
N VAL A 129 36.52 18.64 -25.02
CA VAL A 129 37.44 19.53 -25.72
C VAL A 129 38.63 19.77 -24.81
#